data_AF-A0A973A3E7-F1
#
_entry.id   AF-A0A973A3E7-F1
#
_cell.length_a   1.000
_cell.length_b   1.000
_cell.length_c   1.000
_cell.angle_alpha   90.00
_cell.angle_beta   90.00
_cell.angle_gamma   90.00
#
_symmetry.space_group_name_H-M   'P 1'
#
loop_
_entity.id
_entity.type
_entity.pdbx_description
1 polymer ?
#
loop_
_entity_poly.entity_id
_entity_poly.type
_entity_poly.pdbx_seq_one_letter_code
_entity_poly.pdbx_strand_id
1 'polypeptide(L)'
;MNMFGVQEKNWGYRFIQKSPMDLYGYSSSADLGIGYSNTSGPLYSSILVTNGAGYKKPESDEYKKVSLNVVYGDMKLGKSNGYNAGIALSFEPTDTDPTQVLGVFGGVQFNVLRVGGEFTKKDDGTNSTTLTSLYGNFTVGSSLALIGRLDVYEKDQFIIAGVNYMPESALSIAPTIRYSANEGSDATKMVIVNFQFKI
;
A
#
# COMPACT_ATOMS: atom_id res chain seq x y z
N MET A 1 -6.38 -10.30 -6.07
CA MET A 1 -5.24 -9.62 -6.72
C MET A 1 -5.63 -8.16 -6.88
N ASN A 2 -4.78 -7.20 -6.55
CA ASN A 2 -5.07 -5.75 -6.69
C ASN A 2 -3.83 -5.04 -7.27
N MET A 3 -3.97 -3.79 -7.71
CA MET A 3 -2.88 -3.08 -8.41
C MET A 3 -1.68 -2.74 -7.53
N PHE A 4 -1.79 -2.82 -6.20
CA PHE A 4 -0.77 -2.38 -5.24
C PHE A 4 -0.35 -3.49 -4.27
N GLY A 5 -0.55 -4.75 -4.67
CA GLY A 5 -0.35 -5.89 -3.79
C GLY A 5 1.10 -6.08 -3.35
N VAL A 6 2.08 -5.60 -4.12
CA VAL A 6 3.50 -5.64 -3.73
C VAL A 6 3.83 -4.51 -2.77
N GLN A 7 3.35 -3.29 -3.00
CA GLN A 7 3.51 -2.16 -2.05
C GLN A 7 2.90 -2.49 -0.69
N GLU A 8 1.72 -3.12 -0.68
CA GLU A 8 1.10 -3.60 0.56
C GLU A 8 1.95 -4.63 1.30
N LYS A 9 2.62 -5.54 0.58
CA LYS A 9 3.54 -6.52 1.18
C LYS A 9 4.84 -5.87 1.64
N ASN A 10 5.34 -4.87 0.93
CA ASN A 10 6.51 -4.09 1.34
C ASN A 10 6.24 -3.34 2.64
N TRP A 11 5.07 -2.70 2.75
CA TRP A 11 4.58 -2.14 4.01
C TRP A 11 4.45 -3.26 5.07
N GLY A 12 3.71 -4.31 4.74
CA GLY A 12 3.63 -5.57 5.51
C GLY A 12 2.88 -5.48 6.84
N TYR A 13 2.32 -4.33 7.20
CA TYR A 13 1.54 -4.11 8.41
C TYR A 13 0.12 -3.61 8.12
N ARG A 14 -0.57 -4.23 7.15
CA ARG A 14 -1.95 -3.87 6.77
C ARG A 14 -2.93 -3.86 7.95
N PHE A 15 -2.73 -4.74 8.94
CA PHE A 15 -3.56 -4.80 10.15
C PHE A 15 -3.40 -3.58 11.08
N ILE A 16 -2.30 -2.85 10.95
CA ILE A 16 -2.07 -1.57 11.62
C ILE A 16 -2.72 -0.47 10.79
N GLN A 17 -2.34 -0.36 9.53
CA GLN A 17 -2.87 0.62 8.60
C GLN A 17 -2.86 0.07 7.17
N LYS A 18 -3.90 0.38 6.39
CA LYS A 18 -3.94 0.13 4.94
C LYS A 18 -2.69 0.66 4.23
N SER A 19 -2.29 0.07 3.10
CA SER A 19 -1.24 0.63 2.25
C SER A 19 -1.58 2.07 1.81
N PRO A 20 -0.60 2.92 1.46
CA PRO A 20 -0.84 4.31 1.08
C PRO A 20 -1.91 4.44 -0.02
N MET A 21 -1.78 3.73 -1.14
CA MET A 21 -2.76 3.82 -2.23
C MET A 21 -4.20 3.46 -1.82
N ASP A 22 -4.39 2.51 -0.90
CA ASP A 22 -5.72 2.12 -0.39
C ASP A 22 -6.25 3.12 0.65
N LEU A 23 -5.36 3.65 1.50
CA LEU A 23 -5.71 4.65 2.50
C LEU A 23 -6.24 5.94 1.87
N TYR A 24 -5.54 6.44 0.84
CA TYR A 24 -5.87 7.70 0.17
C TYR A 24 -6.78 7.52 -1.07
N GLY A 25 -7.34 6.33 -1.31
CA GLY A 25 -8.33 6.14 -2.37
C GLY A 25 -7.78 6.26 -3.80
N TYR A 26 -6.50 5.94 -4.00
CA TYR A 26 -5.90 5.83 -5.33
C TYR A 26 -6.38 4.56 -6.04
N SER A 27 -6.57 3.49 -5.29
CA SER A 27 -7.34 2.34 -5.76
C SER A 27 -7.94 1.56 -4.59
N SER A 28 -9.02 0.85 -4.86
CA SER A 28 -9.54 -0.17 -3.96
C SER A 28 -8.68 -1.44 -3.97
N SER A 29 -8.64 -2.12 -2.83
CA SER A 29 -8.14 -3.50 -2.70
C SER A 29 -9.25 -4.55 -2.82
N ALA A 30 -10.51 -4.12 -2.88
CA ALA A 30 -11.68 -4.97 -3.04
C ALA A 30 -12.51 -4.46 -4.22
N ASP A 31 -12.31 -5.09 -5.38
CA ASP A 31 -13.11 -4.95 -6.58
C ASP A 31 -13.41 -6.36 -7.12
N LEU A 32 -14.46 -6.50 -7.91
CA LEU A 32 -14.73 -7.73 -8.65
C LEU A 32 -14.12 -7.63 -10.04
N GLY A 33 -13.48 -8.71 -10.51
CA GLY A 33 -12.83 -8.69 -11.81
C GLY A 33 -12.08 -9.96 -12.17
N ILE A 34 -11.41 -9.91 -13.31
CA ILE A 34 -10.57 -10.98 -13.85
C ILE A 34 -9.13 -10.46 -13.93
N GLY A 35 -8.17 -11.32 -13.64
CA GLY A 35 -6.76 -10.99 -13.66
C GLY A 35 -5.93 -12.08 -14.30
N TYR A 36 -4.87 -11.66 -15.01
CA TYR A 36 -3.81 -12.55 -15.47
C TYR A 36 -2.49 -12.05 -14.90
N SER A 37 -1.65 -12.97 -14.43
CA SER A 37 -0.30 -12.65 -13.98
C SER A 37 0.69 -13.68 -14.48
N ASN A 38 1.89 -13.23 -14.80
CA ASN A 38 2.99 -14.08 -15.20
C ASN A 38 4.26 -13.73 -14.39
N THR A 39 5.11 -14.72 -14.16
CA THR A 39 6.43 -14.55 -13.55
C THR A 39 7.46 -15.24 -14.43
N SER A 40 8.45 -14.49 -14.89
CA SER A 40 9.56 -15.00 -15.68
C SER A 40 10.88 -14.53 -15.07
N GLY A 41 11.56 -15.44 -14.38
CA GLY A 41 12.74 -15.11 -13.58
C GLY A 41 12.42 -14.02 -12.54
N PRO A 42 13.20 -12.92 -12.48
CA PRO A 42 12.95 -11.83 -11.52
C PRO A 42 11.80 -10.90 -11.93
N LEU A 43 11.20 -11.08 -13.10
CA LEU A 43 10.16 -10.20 -13.61
C LEU A 43 8.77 -10.79 -13.31
N TYR A 44 7.99 -10.05 -12.54
CA TYR A 44 6.55 -10.28 -12.36
C TYR A 44 5.75 -9.24 -13.14
N SER A 45 4.68 -9.66 -13.79
CA SER A 45 3.70 -8.76 -14.37
C SER A 45 2.28 -9.24 -14.14
N SER A 46 1.34 -8.31 -14.03
CA SER A 46 -0.08 -8.62 -13.94
C SER A 46 -0.93 -7.58 -14.63
N ILE A 47 -1.98 -8.04 -15.31
CA ILE A 47 -3.06 -7.21 -15.83
C ILE A 47 -4.37 -7.58 -15.12
N LEU A 48 -5.15 -6.58 -14.72
CA LEU A 48 -6.44 -6.74 -14.05
C LEU A 48 -7.50 -5.94 -14.79
N VAL A 49 -8.68 -6.51 -14.96
CA VAL A 49 -9.89 -5.80 -15.38
C VAL A 49 -10.91 -5.94 -14.26
N THR A 50 -11.30 -4.82 -13.69
CA THR A 50 -12.12 -4.75 -12.47
C THR A 50 -13.25 -3.75 -12.61
N ASN A 51 -14.29 -3.89 -11.79
CA ASN A 51 -15.42 -2.95 -11.78
C ASN A 51 -15.13 -1.60 -11.12
N GLY A 52 -14.00 -1.42 -10.42
CA GLY A 52 -13.53 -0.12 -9.92
C GLY A 52 -14.32 0.50 -8.74
N ALA A 53 -15.56 0.06 -8.50
CA ALA A 53 -16.48 0.61 -7.51
C ALA A 53 -15.95 0.62 -6.06
N GLY A 54 -15.08 -0.33 -5.72
CA GLY A 54 -14.49 -0.45 -4.40
C GLY A 54 -15.43 -0.93 -3.30
N TYR A 55 -15.07 -0.62 -2.06
CA TYR A 55 -15.78 -1.10 -0.89
C TYR A 55 -17.20 -0.56 -0.76
N LYS A 56 -18.16 -1.47 -0.50
CA LYS A 56 -19.53 -1.14 -0.06
C LYS A 56 -20.30 -0.24 -1.04
N LYS A 57 -19.92 -0.24 -2.31
CA LYS A 57 -20.67 0.45 -3.37
C LYS A 57 -21.25 -0.57 -4.34
N PRO A 58 -22.55 -0.48 -4.68
CA PRO A 58 -23.06 -1.22 -5.82
C PRO A 58 -22.38 -0.69 -7.10
N GLU A 59 -22.23 -1.55 -8.10
CA GLU A 59 -21.82 -1.11 -9.44
C GLU A 59 -22.97 -0.31 -10.05
N SER A 60 -22.70 0.94 -10.41
CA SER A 60 -23.70 1.91 -10.87
C SER A 60 -23.47 2.42 -12.28
N ASP A 61 -22.41 1.95 -12.94
CA ASP A 61 -21.97 2.39 -14.27
C ASP A 61 -21.42 1.20 -15.07
N GLU A 62 -21.15 1.45 -16.36
CA GLU A 62 -20.64 0.44 -17.27
C GLU A 62 -19.10 0.37 -17.34
N TYR A 63 -18.39 1.32 -16.71
CA TYR A 63 -16.95 1.46 -16.86
C TYR A 63 -16.17 0.39 -16.11
N LYS A 64 -14.98 0.10 -16.63
CA LYS A 64 -14.10 -0.93 -16.07
C LYS A 64 -12.70 -0.37 -15.94
N LYS A 65 -12.14 -0.55 -14.76
CA LYS A 65 -10.76 -0.20 -14.45
C LYS A 65 -9.83 -1.29 -14.93
N VAL A 66 -8.92 -0.93 -15.82
CA VAL A 66 -7.80 -1.77 -16.25
C VAL A 66 -6.57 -1.37 -15.45
N SER A 67 -5.89 -2.34 -14.83
CA SER A 67 -4.65 -2.11 -14.08
C SER A 67 -3.51 -2.97 -14.60
N LEU A 68 -2.32 -2.39 -14.67
CA LEU A 68 -1.07 -3.07 -15.00
C LEU A 68 -0.10 -2.92 -13.84
N ASN A 69 0.55 -4.01 -13.44
CA ASN A 69 1.64 -3.98 -12.46
C ASN A 69 2.84 -4.73 -13.05
N VAL A 70 4.03 -4.14 -12.96
CA VAL A 70 5.29 -4.74 -13.40
C VAL A 70 6.31 -4.57 -12.29
N VAL A 71 6.90 -5.67 -11.84
CA VAL A 71 7.84 -5.70 -10.72
C VAL A 71 9.08 -6.49 -11.10
N TYR A 72 10.23 -5.94 -10.78
CA TYR A 72 11.49 -6.64 -10.81
C TYR A 72 11.93 -6.98 -9.37
N GLY A 73 12.25 -8.24 -9.11
CA GLY A 73 12.69 -8.75 -7.80
C GLY A 73 11.58 -9.43 -7.00
N ASP A 74 11.73 -9.43 -5.68
CA ASP A 74 10.88 -10.20 -4.78
C ASP A 74 9.48 -9.60 -4.65
N MET A 75 8.43 -10.37 -4.97
CA MET A 75 7.05 -9.94 -4.73
C MET A 75 6.68 -9.80 -3.24
N LYS A 76 7.52 -10.30 -2.32
CA LYS A 76 7.31 -10.22 -0.88
C LYS A 76 8.64 -10.17 -0.12
N LEU A 77 8.94 -9.02 0.46
CA LEU A 77 10.08 -8.82 1.35
C LEU A 77 9.79 -9.32 2.78
N GLY A 78 10.83 -9.75 3.50
CA GLY A 78 10.73 -10.06 4.94
C GLY A 78 11.17 -11.46 5.40
N LYS A 79 11.45 -12.40 4.49
CA LYS A 79 11.95 -13.75 4.86
C LYS A 79 13.45 -13.91 4.70
N SER A 80 14.03 -13.24 3.71
CA SER A 80 15.45 -13.29 3.36
C SER A 80 15.87 -11.94 2.78
N ASN A 81 17.18 -11.74 2.63
CA ASN A 81 17.69 -10.59 1.91
C ASN A 81 17.13 -10.57 0.49
N GLY A 82 16.76 -9.39 0.02
CA GLY A 82 15.95 -9.27 -1.17
C GLY A 82 15.62 -7.83 -1.47
N TYR A 83 15.19 -7.56 -2.70
CA TYR A 83 14.77 -6.23 -3.12
C TYR A 83 13.67 -6.35 -4.16
N ASN A 84 12.92 -5.27 -4.32
CA ASN A 84 12.05 -5.10 -5.46
C ASN A 84 11.98 -3.64 -5.89
N ALA A 85 11.64 -3.45 -7.16
CA ALA A 85 11.25 -2.18 -7.73
C ALA A 85 10.15 -2.43 -8.75
N GLY A 86 9.19 -1.54 -8.87
CA GLY A 86 8.07 -1.76 -9.78
C GLY A 86 7.29 -0.51 -10.11
N ILE A 87 6.40 -0.70 -11.08
CA ILE A 87 5.42 0.28 -11.53
C ILE A 87 4.02 -0.30 -11.39
N ALA A 88 3.07 0.54 -11.00
CA ALA A 88 1.66 0.22 -10.94
C ALA A 88 0.89 1.29 -11.72
N LEU A 89 0.05 0.87 -12.64
CA LEU A 89 -0.69 1.74 -13.56
C LEU A 89 -2.16 1.34 -13.50
N SER A 90 -3.06 2.31 -13.59
CA SER A 90 -4.45 2.03 -13.91
C SER A 90 -5.10 3.10 -14.74
N PHE A 91 -6.09 2.68 -15.52
CA PHE A 91 -6.94 3.52 -16.34
C PHE A 91 -8.38 3.06 -16.15
N GLU A 92 -9.26 4.01 -15.84
CA GLU A 92 -10.69 3.81 -15.69
C GLU A 92 -11.40 4.90 -16.50
N PRO A 93 -12.08 4.54 -17.59
CA PRO A 93 -12.84 5.52 -18.37
C PRO A 93 -14.03 6.03 -17.55
N THR A 94 -14.47 7.24 -17.85
CA THR A 94 -15.78 7.79 -17.44
C THR A 94 -16.38 8.55 -18.63
N ASP A 95 -17.61 9.06 -18.50
CA ASP A 95 -18.29 9.81 -19.56
C ASP A 95 -17.49 11.03 -20.07
N THR A 96 -16.70 11.65 -19.21
CA THR A 96 -16.04 12.94 -19.48
C THR A 96 -14.56 12.92 -19.12
N ASP A 97 -14.23 12.37 -17.96
CA ASP A 97 -12.94 12.55 -17.30
C ASP A 97 -12.38 11.20 -16.82
N PRO A 98 -11.49 10.55 -17.59
CA PRO A 98 -10.96 9.24 -17.20
C PRO A 98 -10.06 9.36 -15.98
N THR A 99 -10.17 8.41 -15.05
CA THR A 99 -9.26 8.31 -13.92
C THR A 99 -8.01 7.51 -14.28
N GLN A 100 -6.84 8.08 -13.99
CA GLN A 100 -5.54 7.48 -14.24
C GLN A 100 -4.72 7.46 -12.95
N VAL A 101 -4.03 6.35 -12.71
CA VAL A 101 -3.06 6.23 -11.60
C VAL A 101 -1.75 5.73 -12.14
N LEU A 102 -0.66 6.39 -11.74
CA LEU A 102 0.71 5.96 -12.01
C LEU A 102 1.48 5.96 -10.68
N GLY A 103 1.94 4.78 -10.29
CA GLY A 103 2.78 4.56 -9.12
C GLY A 103 4.12 3.96 -9.49
N VAL A 104 5.16 4.41 -8.81
CA VAL A 104 6.49 3.79 -8.77
C VAL A 104 6.80 3.41 -7.33
N PHE A 105 7.44 2.28 -7.11
CA PHE A 105 7.76 1.83 -5.77
C PHE A 105 9.02 0.97 -5.76
N GLY A 106 9.58 0.80 -4.56
CA GLY A 106 10.63 -0.15 -4.32
C GLY A 106 10.82 -0.45 -2.84
N GLY A 107 11.55 -1.51 -2.56
CA GLY A 107 11.89 -1.89 -1.21
C GLY A 107 13.09 -2.83 -1.15
N VAL A 108 13.68 -2.91 0.03
CA VAL A 108 14.79 -3.82 0.32
C VAL A 108 14.60 -4.45 1.70
N GLN A 109 14.90 -5.74 1.77
CA GLN A 109 15.12 -6.48 3.01
C GLN A 109 16.61 -6.75 3.12
N PHE A 110 17.20 -6.35 4.24
CA PHE A 110 18.58 -6.67 4.58
C PHE A 110 18.71 -7.03 6.06
N ASN A 111 18.96 -8.30 6.35
CA ASN A 111 19.00 -8.88 7.68
C ASN A 111 17.71 -8.59 8.44
N VAL A 112 17.79 -7.80 9.52
CA VAL A 112 16.66 -7.42 10.38
C VAL A 112 15.92 -6.16 9.91
N LEU A 113 16.45 -5.45 8.90
CA LEU A 113 15.91 -4.19 8.40
C LEU A 113 15.10 -4.43 7.12
N ARG A 114 13.87 -3.91 7.09
CA ARG A 114 13.07 -3.76 5.87
C ARG A 114 12.75 -2.29 5.67
N VAL A 115 13.01 -1.76 4.48
CA VAL A 115 12.57 -0.41 4.10
C VAL A 115 11.93 -0.43 2.73
N GLY A 116 11.00 0.48 2.50
CA GLY A 116 10.39 0.67 1.19
C GLY A 116 9.82 2.07 1.05
N GLY A 117 9.56 2.42 -0.20
CA GLY A 117 8.98 3.70 -0.56
C GLY A 117 8.16 3.61 -1.82
N GLU A 118 7.21 4.51 -1.95
CA GLU A 118 6.37 4.64 -3.14
C GLU A 118 6.01 6.10 -3.41
N PHE A 119 5.91 6.42 -4.70
CA PHE A 119 5.37 7.67 -5.20
C PHE A 119 4.23 7.33 -6.16
N THR A 120 3.09 8.00 -5.98
CA THR A 120 1.91 7.77 -6.80
C THR A 120 1.29 9.10 -7.22
N LYS A 121 0.94 9.21 -8.49
CA LYS A 121 0.14 10.30 -9.04
C LYS A 121 -1.23 9.73 -9.45
N LYS A 122 -2.30 10.45 -9.14
CA LYS A 122 -3.64 10.18 -9.62
C LYS A 122 -4.18 11.42 -10.31
N ASP A 123 -4.78 11.20 -11.46
CA ASP A 123 -5.53 12.19 -12.21
C ASP A 123 -6.96 11.67 -12.35
N ASP A 124 -7.97 12.42 -11.93
CA ASP A 124 -9.39 12.07 -12.12
C ASP A 124 -10.10 13.00 -13.10
N GLY A 125 -9.32 13.68 -13.95
CA GLY A 125 -9.74 14.67 -14.95
C GLY A 125 -10.17 16.02 -14.38
N THR A 126 -10.55 16.07 -13.10
CA THR A 126 -10.76 17.34 -12.37
C THR A 126 -9.52 17.73 -11.56
N ASN A 127 -8.93 16.77 -10.84
CA ASN A 127 -7.83 16.99 -9.92
C ASN A 127 -6.64 16.09 -10.23
N SER A 128 -5.44 16.60 -9.95
CA SER A 128 -4.19 15.86 -10.09
C SER A 128 -3.48 15.84 -8.73
N THR A 129 -3.51 14.70 -8.05
CA THR A 129 -3.04 14.54 -6.67
C THR A 129 -1.80 13.65 -6.61
N THR A 130 -0.90 13.93 -5.67
CA THR A 130 0.33 13.15 -5.45
C THR A 130 0.41 12.57 -4.06
N LEU A 131 0.99 11.38 -3.95
CA LEU A 131 1.19 10.64 -2.72
C LEU A 131 2.60 10.08 -2.69
N THR A 132 3.38 10.46 -1.69
CA THR A 132 4.68 9.85 -1.40
C THR A 132 4.59 9.14 -0.06
N SER A 133 5.17 7.95 0.04
CA SER A 133 5.25 7.21 1.30
C SER A 133 6.60 6.58 1.48
N LEU A 134 7.13 6.63 2.69
CA LEU A 134 8.32 5.92 3.15
C LEU A 134 7.97 5.11 4.38
N TYR A 135 8.37 3.85 4.42
CA TYR A 135 8.10 2.98 5.55
C TYR A 135 9.23 1.98 5.79
N GLY A 136 9.29 1.48 7.02
CA GLY A 136 10.24 0.44 7.36
C GLY A 136 9.95 -0.22 8.69
N ASN A 137 10.71 -1.29 8.93
CA ASN A 137 10.78 -1.93 10.22
C ASN A 137 12.17 -2.46 10.51
N PHE A 138 12.44 -2.60 11.80
CA PHE A 138 13.66 -3.18 12.33
C PHE A 138 13.29 -4.28 13.33
N THR A 139 13.59 -5.53 12.99
CA THR A 139 13.32 -6.70 13.84
C THR A 139 14.33 -6.75 15.00
N VAL A 140 13.84 -6.90 16.22
CA VAL A 140 14.64 -7.04 17.45
C VAL A 140 14.35 -8.41 18.06
N GLY A 141 15.33 -9.30 18.03
CA GLY A 141 15.16 -10.68 18.48
C GLY A 141 14.17 -11.46 17.61
N SER A 142 13.38 -12.35 18.21
CA SER A 142 12.43 -13.21 17.49
C SER A 142 10.97 -12.71 17.53
N SER A 143 10.63 -11.81 18.45
CA SER A 143 9.25 -11.48 18.80
C SER A 143 8.92 -9.99 18.76
N LEU A 144 9.84 -9.11 18.36
CA LEU A 144 9.60 -7.67 18.34
C LEU A 144 10.07 -7.04 17.02
N ALA A 145 9.32 -6.07 16.52
CA ALA A 145 9.79 -5.19 15.46
C ALA A 145 9.43 -3.73 15.77
N LEU A 146 10.39 -2.82 15.59
CA LEU A 146 10.10 -1.38 15.55
C LEU A 146 9.55 -1.05 14.16
N ILE A 147 8.51 -0.23 14.08
CA ILE A 147 7.85 0.11 12.83
C ILE A 147 7.72 1.62 12.67
N GLY A 148 7.86 2.09 11.43
CA GLY A 148 7.73 3.50 11.08
C GLY A 148 7.14 3.67 9.68
N ARG A 149 6.33 4.70 9.50
CA ARG A 149 5.81 5.13 8.20
C ARG A 149 5.55 6.63 8.20
N LEU A 150 5.87 7.26 7.08
CA LEU A 150 5.55 8.64 6.76
C LEU A 150 4.87 8.64 5.40
N ASP A 151 3.68 9.22 5.34
CA ASP A 151 2.98 9.55 4.11
C ASP A 151 2.94 11.07 3.96
N VAL A 152 3.13 11.54 2.74
CA VAL A 152 2.88 12.92 2.30
C VAL A 152 1.87 12.84 1.16
N TYR A 153 0.64 13.24 1.45
CA TYR A 153 -0.45 13.32 0.47
C TYR A 153 -0.70 14.78 0.14
N GLU A 154 -0.29 15.20 -1.06
CA GLU A 154 -0.20 16.61 -1.47
C GLU A 154 0.66 17.42 -0.48
N LYS A 155 0.04 18.06 0.51
CA LYS A 155 0.70 18.79 1.60
C LYS A 155 0.42 18.21 2.99
N ASP A 156 -0.52 17.27 3.08
CA ASP A 156 -0.92 16.63 4.32
C ASP A 156 0.10 15.57 4.71
N GLN A 157 0.42 15.51 5.99
CA GLN A 157 1.41 14.58 6.55
C GLN A 157 0.74 13.60 7.49
N PHE A 158 1.04 12.32 7.31
CA PHE A 158 0.61 11.26 8.20
C PHE A 158 1.80 10.41 8.63
N ILE A 159 1.96 10.22 9.94
CA ILE A 159 3.08 9.47 10.52
C ILE A 159 2.53 8.36 11.40
N ILE A 160 3.13 7.18 11.29
CA ILE A 160 2.96 6.07 12.23
C ILE A 160 4.34 5.73 12.81
N ALA A 161 4.42 5.63 14.14
CA ALA A 161 5.57 5.05 14.83
C ALA A 161 5.08 4.11 15.93
N GLY A 162 5.73 2.97 16.10
CA GLY A 162 5.32 2.02 17.13
C GLY A 162 6.14 0.74 17.13
N VAL A 163 5.56 -0.29 17.74
CA VAL A 163 6.12 -1.64 17.75
C VAL A 163 5.10 -2.65 17.28
N ASN A 164 5.59 -3.78 16.76
CA ASN A 164 4.82 -4.99 16.58
C ASN A 164 5.42 -6.09 17.47
N TYR A 165 4.70 -6.46 18.52
CA TYR A 165 5.05 -7.55 19.43
C TYR A 165 4.32 -8.84 19.03
N MET A 166 5.08 -9.92 18.88
CA MET A 166 4.64 -11.23 18.42
C MET A 166 4.99 -12.27 19.49
N PRO A 167 4.22 -12.34 20.59
CA PRO A 167 4.48 -13.29 21.67
C PRO A 167 4.41 -14.74 21.18
N GLU A 168 3.56 -15.00 20.20
CA GLU A 168 3.37 -16.29 19.53
C GLU A 168 3.23 -16.08 18.03
N SER A 169 3.48 -17.12 17.24
CA SER A 169 3.41 -17.05 15.76
C SER A 169 2.03 -16.63 15.23
N ALA A 170 0.98 -16.94 15.98
CA ALA A 170 -0.42 -16.65 15.65
C ALA A 170 -0.89 -15.26 16.08
N LEU A 171 -0.16 -14.55 16.96
CA LEU A 171 -0.62 -13.29 17.55
C LEU A 171 0.35 -12.14 17.25
N SER A 172 -0.20 -10.99 16.89
CA SER A 172 0.52 -9.72 16.79
C SER A 172 -0.23 -8.64 17.55
N ILE A 173 0.50 -7.89 18.39
CA ILE A 173 0.03 -6.79 19.21
C ILE A 173 0.85 -5.56 18.85
N ALA A 174 0.21 -4.52 18.33
CA ALA A 174 0.91 -3.35 17.80
C ALA A 174 0.38 -2.05 18.39
N PRO A 175 0.93 -1.56 19.51
CA PRO A 175 0.72 -0.21 19.98
C PRO A 175 1.47 0.78 19.09
N THR A 176 0.75 1.75 18.53
CA THR A 176 1.27 2.77 17.61
C THR A 176 0.80 4.16 18.01
N ILE A 177 1.70 5.13 17.85
CA ILE A 177 1.37 6.55 17.86
C ILE A 177 1.17 6.98 16.42
N ARG A 178 0.12 7.76 16.18
CA ARG A 178 -0.21 8.32 14.88
C ARG A 178 -0.33 9.83 14.96
N TYR A 179 0.26 10.50 13.99
CA TYR A 179 0.20 11.95 13.85
C TYR A 179 -0.36 12.28 12.47
N SER A 180 -1.28 13.23 12.40
CA SER A 180 -1.87 13.70 11.14
C SER A 180 -1.89 15.22 11.17
N ALA A 181 -1.29 15.86 10.18
CA ALA A 181 -1.31 17.31 10.04
C ALA A 181 -1.77 17.63 8.62
N ASN A 182 -2.93 18.27 8.51
CA ASN A 182 -3.48 18.69 7.22
C ASN A 182 -3.41 20.21 7.10
N GLU A 183 -3.19 20.71 5.89
CA GLU A 183 -3.06 22.14 5.65
C GLU A 183 -4.33 22.88 6.13
N GLY A 184 -4.14 23.87 7.01
CA GLY A 184 -5.26 24.67 7.55
C GLY A 184 -6.05 24.02 8.68
N SER A 185 -5.57 22.91 9.27
CA SER A 185 -6.22 22.24 10.41
C SER A 185 -5.27 21.95 11.57
N ASP A 186 -5.83 21.77 12.77
CA ASP A 186 -5.06 21.34 13.93
C ASP A 186 -4.57 19.90 13.77
N ALA A 187 -3.31 19.67 14.13
CA ALA A 187 -2.72 18.36 14.05
C ALA A 187 -3.38 17.39 15.05
N THR A 188 -3.73 16.21 14.56
CA THR A 188 -4.32 15.14 15.37
C THR A 188 -3.24 14.16 15.84
N LYS A 189 -3.31 13.75 17.11
CA LYS A 189 -2.45 12.73 17.71
C LYS A 189 -3.32 11.62 18.29
N MET A 190 -3.02 10.37 17.93
CA MET A 190 -3.75 9.19 18.42
C MET A 190 -2.77 8.12 18.90
N VAL A 191 -3.20 7.38 19.92
CA VAL A 191 -2.57 6.11 20.31
C VAL A 191 -3.56 5.00 19.95
N ILE A 192 -3.11 4.04 19.14
CA ILE A 192 -3.94 2.93 18.66
C ILE A 192 -3.21 1.63 18.96
N VAL A 193 -3.92 0.67 19.54
CA VAL A 193 -3.43 -0.70 19.74
C VAL A 193 -4.15 -1.63 18.79
N ASN A 194 -3.43 -2.16 17.80
CA ASN A 194 -3.96 -3.11 16.84
C ASN A 194 -3.64 -4.55 17.27
N PHE A 195 -4.59 -5.46 17.06
CA PHE A 195 -4.41 -6.89 17.26
C PHE A 195 -4.61 -7.62 15.93
N GLN A 196 -3.76 -8.60 15.62
CA GLN A 196 -3.95 -9.51 14.50
C GLN A 196 -3.79 -10.95 14.99
N PHE A 197 -4.80 -11.78 14.68
CA PHE A 197 -4.75 -13.22 14.82
C PHE A 197 -4.55 -13.82 13.43
N LYS A 198 -3.49 -14.62 13.27
CA LYS A 198 -3.22 -15.41 12.06
C LYS A 198 -3.78 -16.81 12.32
N ILE A 199 -4.84 -17.12 11.60
CA ILE A 199 -5.50 -18.43 11.60
C ILE A 199 -4.88 -19.26 10.48
#